data_AF-I3UFM4-F1
#
_entry.id   AF-I3UFM4-F1
#
_cell.length_a   1.000
_cell.length_b   1.000
_cell.length_c   1.000
_cell.angle_alpha   90.00
_cell.angle_beta   90.00
_cell.angle_gamma   90.00
#
_symmetry.space_group_name_H-M   'P 1'
#
loop_
_entity.id
_entity.type
_entity.pdbx_description
1 polymer ?
#
loop_
_entity_poly.entity_id
_entity_poly.type
_entity_poly.pdbx_seq_one_letter_code
_entity_poly.pdbx_strand_id
1 'polypeptide(L)'
;MQHDLETRAATIDHSELRLWLRLLTCTSLIENRIRNYLRVQFDCTLPRFDLMAQLAKEPQGMRMGDLSARLMVSNGNVTTIANQLEKEGLILRQGQQ
;
A
#
# COMPACT_ATOMS: atom_id res chain seq x y z
N MET A 1 16.63 12.88 9.34
CA MET A 1 15.33 13.58 9.47
C MET A 1 14.83 13.79 8.05
N GLN A 2 13.74 13.12 7.64
CA GLN A 2 13.24 13.27 6.27
C GLN A 2 12.62 14.66 6.16
N HIS A 3 13.26 15.52 5.37
CA HIS A 3 13.01 16.95 5.34
C HIS A 3 11.64 17.25 4.74
N ASP A 4 10.97 18.27 5.29
CA ASP A 4 9.75 18.83 4.73
C ASP A 4 10.01 19.34 3.30
N LEU A 5 9.30 18.78 2.33
CA LEU A 5 9.44 19.15 0.92
C LEU A 5 8.85 20.53 0.64
N GLU A 6 7.95 21.03 1.51
CA GLU A 6 7.37 22.37 1.42
C GLU A 6 8.46 23.45 1.47
N THR A 7 9.49 23.27 2.30
CA THR A 7 10.59 24.23 2.45
C THR A 7 11.42 24.41 1.18
N ARG A 8 11.33 23.46 0.22
CA ARG A 8 12.07 23.51 -1.05
C ARG A 8 11.33 24.30 -2.13
N ALA A 9 10.05 24.59 -1.97
CA ALA A 9 9.28 25.42 -2.89
C ALA A 9 9.46 26.90 -2.50
N ALA A 10 10.14 27.68 -3.33
CA ALA A 10 10.37 29.11 -3.08
C ALA A 10 9.05 29.90 -2.91
N THR A 11 9.15 31.07 -2.27
CA THR A 11 8.08 31.94 -1.75
C THR A 11 7.08 32.54 -2.76
N ILE A 12 6.92 31.98 -3.96
CA ILE A 12 5.99 32.50 -4.96
C ILE A 12 4.71 31.64 -4.95
N ASP A 13 3.64 32.22 -4.39
CA ASP A 13 2.20 32.02 -4.60
C ASP A 13 1.60 30.66 -5.02
N HIS A 14 2.24 29.53 -4.71
CA HIS A 14 1.72 28.20 -4.99
C HIS A 14 1.24 27.49 -3.71
N SER A 15 0.21 28.06 -3.07
CA SER A 15 -0.40 27.48 -1.85
C SER A 15 -0.83 26.03 -2.02
N GLU A 16 -1.40 25.68 -3.17
CA GLU A 16 -1.89 24.36 -3.52
C GLU A 16 -0.74 23.37 -3.65
N LEU A 17 0.38 23.79 -4.26
CA LEU A 17 1.57 22.97 -4.39
C LEU A 17 2.22 22.71 -3.02
N ARG A 18 2.32 23.73 -2.17
CA ARG A 18 2.84 23.58 -0.81
C ARG A 18 1.98 22.62 0.01
N LEU A 19 0.66 22.77 -0.06
CA LEU A 19 -0.28 21.86 0.59
C LEU A 19 -0.09 20.42 0.08
N TRP A 20 -0.01 20.22 -1.23
CA TRP A 20 0.21 18.90 -1.82
C TRP A 20 1.54 18.28 -1.37
N LEU A 21 2.64 19.05 -1.37
CA LEU A 21 3.95 18.59 -0.89
C LEU A 21 3.94 18.22 0.60
N ARG A 22 3.21 19.00 1.41
CA ARG A 22 3.05 18.73 2.84
C ARG A 22 2.23 17.47 3.08
N LEU A 23 1.13 17.28 2.35
CA LEU A 23 0.34 16.04 2.38
C LEU A 23 1.19 14.84 1.96
N LEU A 24 1.94 14.95 0.87
CA LEU A 24 2.85 13.91 0.40
C LEU A 24 3.91 13.56 1.46
N THR A 25 4.48 14.58 2.13
CA THR A 25 5.46 14.40 3.20
C THR A 25 4.83 13.67 4.40
N CYS A 26 3.65 14.10 4.85
CA CYS A 26 2.92 13.45 5.94
C CYS A 26 2.59 11.99 5.61
N THR A 27 2.07 11.72 4.42
CA THR A 27 1.78 10.35 3.94
C THR A 27 3.05 9.50 3.95
N SER A 28 4.16 10.03 3.40
CA SER A 28 5.44 9.31 3.34
C SER A 28 5.96 8.96 4.74
N LEU A 29 5.86 9.87 5.70
CA LEU A 29 6.29 9.65 7.08
C LEU A 29 5.46 8.57 7.78
N ILE A 30 4.13 8.61 7.60
CA ILE A 30 3.21 7.63 8.17
C ILE A 30 3.46 6.25 7.54
N GLU A 31 3.52 6.16 6.21
CA GLU A 31 3.79 4.91 5.50
C GLU A 31 5.14 4.30 5.92
N ASN A 32 6.20 5.11 6.04
CA ASN A 32 7.51 4.61 6.46
C ASN A 32 7.46 4.05 7.89
N ARG A 33 6.72 4.68 8.79
CA ARG A 33 6.53 4.17 10.15
C ARG A 33 5.79 2.83 10.12
N ILE A 34 4.70 2.73 9.38
CA ILE A 34 3.91 1.49 9.26
C ILE A 34 4.74 0.37 8.64
N ARG A 35 5.45 0.66 7.54
CA ARG A 35 6.29 -0.32 6.82
C ARG A 35 7.40 -0.86 7.72
N ASN A 36 8.04 0.01 8.51
CA ASN A 36 9.05 -0.42 9.48
C ASN A 36 8.44 -1.28 10.58
N TYR A 37 7.26 -0.91 11.10
CA TYR A 37 6.57 -1.71 12.11
C TYR A 37 6.20 -3.10 11.60
N LEU A 38 5.58 -3.19 10.41
CA LEU A 38 5.23 -4.46 9.78
C LEU A 38 6.45 -5.35 9.53
N ARG A 39 7.56 -4.78 9.05
CA ARG A 39 8.78 -5.54 8.80
C ARG A 39 9.40 -6.08 10.09
N VAL A 40 9.54 -5.23 11.11
CA VAL A 40 10.24 -5.60 12.35
C VAL A 40 9.43 -6.54 13.22
N GLN A 41 8.10 -6.36 13.28
CA GLN A 41 7.24 -7.12 14.19
C GLN A 41 6.60 -8.35 13.56
N PHE A 42 6.43 -8.37 12.23
CA PHE A 42 5.64 -9.40 11.54
C PHE A 42 6.33 -9.99 10.31
N ASP A 43 7.57 -9.59 10.01
CA ASP A 43 8.27 -9.96 8.76
C ASP A 43 7.40 -9.76 7.50
N CYS A 44 6.60 -8.69 7.50
CA CYS A 44 5.59 -8.44 6.49
C CYS A 44 5.81 -7.09 5.83
N THR A 45 5.39 -6.97 4.57
CA THR A 45 5.40 -5.70 3.84
C THR A 45 4.02 -5.08 3.79
N LEU A 46 3.96 -3.75 3.69
CA LEU A 46 2.69 -3.02 3.59
C LEU A 46 1.78 -3.56 2.46
N PRO A 47 2.25 -3.82 1.23
CA PRO A 47 1.40 -4.36 0.17
C PRO A 47 0.83 -5.77 0.47
N ARG A 48 1.61 -6.63 1.14
CA ARG A 48 1.16 -7.97 1.54
C ARG A 48 0.07 -7.87 2.61
N PHE A 49 0.31 -7.02 3.62
CA PHE A 49 -0.67 -6.74 4.66
C PHE A 49 -1.96 -6.18 4.08
N ASP A 50 -1.89 -5.16 3.22
CA ASP A 50 -3.08 -4.52 2.63
C ASP A 50 -3.91 -5.51 1.81
N LEU A 51 -3.26 -6.39 1.03
CA LEU A 51 -3.93 -7.44 0.28
C LEU A 51 -4.70 -8.38 1.22
N MET A 52 -4.02 -8.91 2.25
CA MET A 52 -4.66 -9.81 3.22
C MET A 52 -5.77 -9.10 4.01
N ALA A 53 -5.60 -7.81 4.35
CA ALA A 53 -6.59 -7.02 5.06
C ALA A 53 -7.85 -6.77 4.23
N GLN A 54 -7.73 -6.64 2.90
CA GLN A 54 -8.89 -6.57 2.00
C GLN A 54 -9.63 -7.92 1.94
N LEU A 55 -8.90 -9.04 1.83
CA LEU A 55 -9.50 -10.38 1.85
C LEU A 55 -10.16 -10.70 3.19
N ALA A 56 -9.56 -10.30 4.30
CA ALA A 56 -10.12 -10.51 5.64
C ALA A 56 -11.49 -9.84 5.85
N LYS A 57 -11.81 -8.81 5.05
CA LYS A 57 -13.12 -8.12 5.07
C LYS A 57 -14.16 -8.78 4.16
N GLU A 58 -13.75 -9.69 3.28
CA GLU A 58 -14.60 -10.35 2.28
C GLU A 58 -14.51 -11.87 2.45
N PRO A 59 -15.29 -12.48 3.37
CA PRO A 59 -15.18 -13.90 3.68
C PRO A 59 -15.44 -14.85 2.50
N GLN A 60 -16.12 -14.37 1.46
CA GLN A 60 -16.41 -15.12 0.23
C GLN A 60 -15.26 -15.06 -0.79
N GLY A 61 -14.17 -14.35 -0.46
CA GLY A 61 -13.08 -14.06 -1.38
C GLY A 61 -13.37 -12.84 -2.26
N MET A 62 -12.34 -12.42 -3.01
CA MET A 62 -12.40 -11.26 -3.89
C MET A 62 -11.79 -11.61 -5.24
N ARG A 63 -12.37 -11.10 -6.34
CA ARG A 63 -11.77 -11.24 -7.66
C ARG A 63 -10.50 -10.40 -7.76
N MET A 64 -9.53 -10.88 -8.53
CA MET A 64 -8.23 -10.21 -8.67
C MET A 64 -8.35 -8.77 -9.22
N GLY A 65 -9.28 -8.53 -10.15
CA GLY A 65 -9.53 -7.19 -10.70
C GLY A 65 -10.02 -6.20 -9.64
N ASP A 66 -10.94 -6.63 -8.78
CA ASP A 66 -11.47 -5.80 -7.70
C ASP A 66 -10.40 -5.51 -6.64
N LEU A 67 -9.57 -6.52 -6.33
CA LEU A 67 -8.45 -6.39 -5.41
C LEU A 67 -7.42 -5.36 -5.90
N SER A 68 -7.08 -5.40 -7.19
CA SER A 68 -6.13 -4.45 -7.77
C SER A 68 -6.68 -3.02 -7.81
N ALA A 69 -7.98 -2.85 -8.09
CA ALA A 69 -8.63 -1.55 -8.08
C ALA A 69 -8.61 -0.92 -6.67
N ARG A 70 -8.90 -1.72 -5.63
CA ARG A 70 -8.90 -1.26 -4.23
C ARG A 70 -7.51 -0.90 -3.70
N LEU A 71 -6.47 -1.57 -4.17
CA LEU A 71 -5.09 -1.32 -3.75
C LEU A 71 -4.41 -0.18 -4.53
N MET A 72 -5.05 0.38 -5.57
CA MET A 72 -4.50 1.44 -6.42
C MET A 72 -3.11 1.12 -7.00
N VAL A 73 -2.83 -0.16 -7.25
CA VAL A 73 -1.57 -0.65 -7.83
C VAL A 73 -1.83 -1.40 -9.13
N SER A 74 -0.77 -1.66 -9.90
CA SER A 74 -0.87 -2.43 -11.15
C SER A 74 -1.24 -3.90 -10.89
N ASN A 75 -2.02 -4.48 -11.81
CA ASN A 75 -2.41 -5.89 -11.79
C ASN A 75 -1.19 -6.85 -11.69
N GLY A 76 -0.06 -6.49 -12.30
CA GLY A 76 1.17 -7.28 -12.26
C GLY A 76 1.81 -7.34 -10.86
N ASN A 77 1.77 -6.24 -10.12
CA ASN A 77 2.27 -6.21 -8.73
C ASN A 77 1.39 -7.07 -7.82
N VAL A 78 0.06 -6.93 -7.93
CA VAL A 78 -0.90 -7.71 -7.13
C VAL A 78 -0.78 -9.20 -7.39
N THR A 79 -0.67 -9.61 -8.66
CA THR A 79 -0.53 -11.02 -9.03
C THR A 79 0.72 -11.64 -8.41
N THR A 80 1.84 -10.92 -8.45
CA THR A 80 3.11 -11.37 -7.86
C THR A 80 2.98 -11.55 -6.35
N ILE A 81 2.39 -10.57 -5.66
CA ILE A 81 2.17 -10.62 -4.21
C ILE A 81 1.22 -11.76 -3.85
N ALA A 82 0.10 -11.90 -4.56
CA ALA A 82 -0.88 -12.94 -4.32
C ALA A 82 -0.28 -14.34 -4.51
N ASN A 83 0.50 -14.56 -5.57
CA ASN A 83 1.18 -15.84 -5.81
C ASN A 83 2.16 -16.17 -4.68
N GLN A 84 2.87 -15.17 -4.13
CA GLN A 84 3.80 -15.38 -3.02
C GLN A 84 3.04 -15.71 -1.73
N LEU A 85 1.95 -15.00 -1.42
CA LEU A 85 1.10 -15.28 -0.27
C LEU A 85 0.43 -16.67 -0.36
N GLU A 86 0.03 -17.09 -1.56
CA GLU A 86 -0.54 -18.42 -1.81
C GLU A 86 0.50 -19.52 -1.57
N LYS A 87 1.74 -19.34 -2.06
CA LYS A 87 2.85 -20.28 -1.80
C LYS A 87 3.17 -20.44 -0.31
N GLU A 88 2.99 -19.37 0.46
CA GLU A 88 3.19 -19.39 1.91
C GLU A 88 1.95 -19.88 2.69
N GLY A 89 0.87 -20.24 1.99
CA GLY A 89 -0.36 -20.74 2.60
C GLY A 89 -1.19 -19.67 3.33
N LEU A 90 -0.91 -18.38 3.11
CA LEU A 90 -1.61 -17.27 3.75
C LEU A 90 -2.92 -16.90 3.04
N ILE A 91 -3.04 -17.25 1.75
CA ILE A 91 -4.27 -17.10 0.97
C ILE A 91 -4.51 -18.36 0.14
N LEU A 92 -5.74 -18.54 -0.31
CA LEU A 92 -6.14 -19.58 -1.24
C LEU A 92 -6.71 -18.95 -2.50
N ARG A 93 -6.32 -19.44 -3.68
CA ARG A 93 -6.99 -19.09 -4.94
C ARG A 93 -7.99 -20.16 -5.31
N GLN A 94 -9.22 -19.75 -5.55
CA GLN A 94 -10.23 -20.61 -6.16
C GLN A 94 -10.30 -20.27 -7.65
N GLY A 95 -10.05 -21.26 -8.50
CA GLY A 95 -10.35 -21.15 -9.92
C GLY A 95 -11.86 -21.04 -10.10
N GLN A 96 -12.30 -20.18 -11.02
CA GLN A 96 -13.71 -20.14 -11.40
C GLN A 96 -14.03 -21.47 -12.10
N GLN A 97 -14.87 -22.31 -11.49
CA GLN A 97 -15.63 -23.33 -12.22
C GLN A 97 -16.82 -22.66 -12.90
#